data_AF-X1JGL1-F1
#
_entry.id   AF-X1JGL1-F1
#
_cell.length_a   1.000
_cell.length_b   1.000
_cell.length_c   1.000
_cell.angle_alpha   90.00
_cell.angle_beta   90.00
_cell.angle_gamma   90.00
#
_symmetry.space_group_name_H-M   'P 1'
#
loop_
_entity.id
_entity.type
_entity.pdbx_description
1 polymer ?
#
loop_
_entity_poly.entity_id
_entity_poly.type
_entity_poly.pdbx_seq_one_letter_code
_entity_poly.pdbx_strand_id
1 'polypeptide(L)'
;DIRTKKYSQTINGKLSSQKRVKKYRNDNPEKKKAHSFINNLLQNSNFTRDICSICGKPNAEFHHENYELPNFGYWFCKKHHKEIHRGLT
;
A
#
# COMPACT_ATOMS: atom_id res chain seq x y z
N ASP A 1 17.97 3.17 12.43
CA ASP A 1 19.32 2.75 12.83
C ASP A 1 20.15 2.37 11.59
N ILE A 2 21.36 2.92 11.48
CA ILE A 2 22.32 2.66 10.38
C ILE A 2 22.65 1.17 10.28
N ARG A 3 22.68 0.44 11.40
CA ARG A 3 22.97 -1.00 11.42
C ARG A 3 21.88 -1.83 10.75
N THR A 4 20.60 -1.53 11.01
CA THR A 4 19.46 -2.16 10.32
C THR A 4 19.48 -1.89 8.81
N LYS A 5 19.89 -0.68 8.41
CA LYS A 5 20.02 -0.30 6.99
C LYS A 5 21.12 -1.12 6.30
N LYS A 6 22.29 -1.28 6.94
CA LYS A 6 23.38 -2.16 6.44
C LYS A 6 22.93 -3.61 6.28
N TYR A 7 22.22 -4.19 7.27
CA TYR A 7 21.73 -5.57 7.17
C TYR A 7 20.73 -5.76 6.01
N SER A 8 19.77 -4.85 5.84
CA SER A 8 18.76 -4.94 4.77
C SER A 8 19.33 -4.97 3.35
N GLN A 9 20.56 -4.48 3.17
CA GLN A 9 21.26 -4.44 1.88
C GLN A 9 22.04 -5.72 1.57
N THR A 10 22.34 -6.53 2.58
CA THR A 10 22.99 -7.84 2.40
C THR A 10 22.09 -8.82 1.63
N ILE A 11 22.69 -9.83 1.02
CA ILE A 11 21.95 -10.92 0.35
C ILE A 11 20.96 -11.56 1.33
N ASN A 12 21.42 -11.89 2.54
CA ASN A 12 20.59 -12.52 3.57
C ASN A 12 19.42 -11.62 4.01
N GLY A 13 19.65 -10.31 4.16
CA GLY A 13 18.60 -9.34 4.47
C GLY A 13 17.55 -9.25 3.37
N LYS A 14 17.97 -9.24 2.10
CA LYS A 14 17.07 -9.26 0.93
C LYS A 14 16.26 -10.56 0.87
N LEU A 15 16.89 -11.72 1.03
CA LEU A 15 16.23 -13.03 1.05
C LEU A 15 15.19 -13.13 2.17
N SER A 16 15.53 -12.67 3.37
CA SER A 16 14.60 -12.62 4.51
C SER A 16 13.38 -11.75 4.20
N SER A 17 13.60 -10.56 3.63
CA SER A 17 12.51 -9.66 3.21
C SER A 17 11.62 -10.31 2.14
N GLN A 18 12.21 -10.96 1.13
CA GLN A 18 11.47 -11.70 0.10
C GLN A 18 10.60 -12.82 0.69
N LYS A 19 11.15 -13.62 1.62
CA LYS A 19 10.39 -14.66 2.32
C LYS A 19 9.20 -14.08 3.08
N ARG A 20 9.40 -12.98 3.82
CA ARG A 20 8.33 -12.28 4.54
C ARG A 20 7.25 -11.74 3.59
N VAL A 21 7.64 -11.09 2.49
CA VAL A 21 6.69 -10.58 1.49
C VAL A 21 5.93 -11.72 0.83
N LYS A 22 6.60 -12.84 0.49
CA LYS A 22 5.95 -14.03 -0.07
C LYS A 22 4.92 -14.61 0.89
N LYS A 23 5.30 -14.78 2.16
CA LYS A 23 4.39 -15.27 3.20
C LYS A 23 3.16 -14.36 3.35
N TYR A 24 3.36 -13.06 3.52
CA TYR A 24 2.25 -12.10 3.64
C TYR A 24 1.27 -12.18 2.44
N ARG A 25 1.81 -12.29 1.22
CA ARG A 25 1.00 -12.41 -0.01
C ARG A 25 0.22 -13.73 -0.08
N ASN A 26 0.76 -14.81 0.47
CA ASN A 26 0.08 -16.10 0.54
C ASN A 26 -1.01 -16.10 1.61
N ASP A 27 -0.74 -15.46 2.75
CA ASP A 27 -1.65 -15.40 3.89
C ASP A 27 -2.78 -14.36 3.68
N ASN A 28 -2.64 -13.43 2.73
CA ASN A 28 -3.62 -12.35 2.46
C ASN A 28 -3.90 -12.21 0.94
N PRO A 29 -4.46 -13.25 0.29
CA PRO A 29 -4.70 -13.24 -1.15
C PRO A 29 -5.69 -12.14 -1.59
N GLU A 30 -6.69 -11.83 -0.78
CA GLU A 30 -7.68 -10.76 -1.02
C GLU A 30 -7.03 -9.38 -1.05
N LYS A 31 -6.19 -9.05 -0.06
CA LYS A 31 -5.44 -7.78 -0.03
C LYS A 31 -4.51 -7.66 -1.23
N LYS A 32 -3.85 -8.76 -1.60
CA LYS A 32 -2.99 -8.79 -2.79
C LYS A 32 -3.80 -8.47 -4.05
N LYS A 33 -4.98 -9.11 -4.22
CA LYS A 33 -5.87 -8.88 -5.36
C LYS A 33 -6.33 -7.43 -5.42
N ALA A 34 -6.78 -6.87 -4.29
CA ALA A 34 -7.23 -5.48 -4.20
C ALA A 34 -6.14 -4.49 -4.61
N HIS A 35 -4.94 -4.63 -4.04
CA HIS A 35 -3.81 -3.77 -4.40
C HIS A 35 -3.39 -3.94 -5.86
N SER A 36 -3.37 -5.17 -6.39
CA SER A 36 -3.04 -5.41 -7.80
C SER A 36 -4.07 -4.77 -8.73
N PHE A 37 -5.35 -4.80 -8.38
CA PHE A 37 -6.42 -4.19 -9.16
C PHE A 37 -6.23 -2.68 -9.31
N ILE A 38 -6.04 -1.94 -8.21
CA ILE A 38 -5.82 -0.49 -8.25
C ILE A 38 -4.54 -0.14 -9.01
N ASN A 39 -3.46 -0.91 -8.82
CA ASN A 39 -2.22 -0.68 -9.55
C ASN A 39 -2.40 -0.88 -11.07
N ASN A 40 -3.15 -1.91 -11.48
CA ASN A 40 -3.45 -2.14 -12.89
C ASN A 40 -4.33 -1.03 -13.46
N LEU A 41 -5.31 -0.52 -12.70
CA LEU A 41 -6.08 0.64 -13.11
C LEU A 41 -5.16 1.84 -13.33
N LEU A 42 -4.31 2.18 -12.36
CA LEU A 42 -3.38 3.32 -12.48
C LEU A 42 -2.37 3.20 -13.64
N GLN A 43 -2.03 1.98 -14.05
CA GLN A 43 -1.15 1.73 -15.21
C GLN A 43 -1.89 1.86 -16.53
N ASN A 44 -3.15 1.45 -16.59
CA ASN A 44 -4.02 1.63 -17.74
C ASN A 44 -4.50 3.09 -17.74
N SER A 45 -3.86 3.94 -18.54
CA SER A 45 -3.92 5.42 -18.63
C SER A 45 -5.27 6.14 -18.49
N ASN A 46 -6.38 5.43 -18.42
CA ASN A 46 -7.73 5.95 -18.23
C ASN A 46 -8.09 6.15 -16.74
N PHE A 47 -7.24 5.73 -15.80
CA PHE A 47 -7.47 5.93 -14.37
C PHE A 47 -6.34 6.72 -13.74
N THR A 48 -6.66 7.88 -13.19
CA THR A 48 -5.71 8.77 -12.53
C THR A 48 -5.83 8.68 -11.02
N ARG A 49 -4.71 8.95 -10.35
CA ARG A 49 -4.62 9.03 -8.91
C ARG A 49 -5.35 10.29 -8.44
N ASP A 50 -6.26 10.18 -7.49
CA ASP A 50 -6.96 11.34 -6.93
C ASP A 50 -6.12 12.06 -5.86
N ILE A 51 -6.63 13.18 -5.36
CA ILE A 51 -6.08 13.93 -4.23
C ILE A 51 -6.58 13.36 -2.89
N CYS A 52 -5.92 13.75 -1.81
CA CYS A 52 -6.34 13.36 -0.47
C CYS A 52 -7.72 13.96 -0.12
N SER A 53 -8.71 13.12 0.20
CA SER A 53 -10.06 13.57 0.54
C SER A 53 -10.15 14.45 1.80
N ILE A 54 -9.15 14.38 2.69
CA ILE A 54 -9.10 15.20 3.92
C ILE A 54 -8.43 16.57 3.72
N CYS A 55 -7.39 16.68 2.88
CA CYS A 55 -6.59 17.90 2.80
C CYS A 55 -6.22 18.36 1.40
N GLY A 56 -6.72 17.70 0.36
CA GLY A 56 -6.48 18.03 -1.04
C GLY A 56 -5.04 17.85 -1.52
N LYS A 57 -4.12 17.32 -0.69
CA LYS A 57 -2.72 17.10 -1.12
C LYS A 57 -2.64 16.04 -2.23
N PRO A 58 -1.79 16.25 -3.24
CA PRO A 58 -1.56 15.29 -4.31
C PRO A 58 -0.79 14.06 -3.80
N ASN A 59 -0.59 13.07 -4.68
CA ASN A 59 0.07 11.80 -4.38
C ASN A 59 -0.65 10.99 -3.28
N ALA A 60 -1.97 10.94 -3.35
CA ALA A 60 -2.75 10.10 -2.44
C ALA A 60 -2.52 8.62 -2.73
N GLU A 61 -2.63 7.81 -1.68
CA GLU A 61 -2.64 6.36 -1.72
C GLU A 61 -4.11 5.91 -1.61
N PHE A 62 -4.47 4.87 -2.36
CA PHE A 62 -5.81 4.29 -2.28
C PHE A 62 -5.91 3.46 -1.00
N HIS A 63 -6.88 3.81 -0.16
CA HIS A 63 -7.21 3.13 1.07
C HIS A 63 -8.42 2.23 0.85
N HIS A 64 -8.25 0.95 1.12
CA HIS A 64 -9.32 -0.03 1.07
C HIS A 64 -9.95 -0.15 2.46
N GLU A 65 -11.25 0.15 2.59
CA GLU A 65 -12.03 -0.17 3.79
C GLU A 65 -12.40 -1.66 3.81
N ASN A 66 -12.82 -2.19 2.66
CA ASN A 66 -13.08 -3.60 2.45
C ASN A 66 -12.23 -4.12 1.28
N TYR A 67 -11.29 -5.02 1.59
CA TYR A 67 -10.42 -5.64 0.59
C TYR A 67 -11.13 -6.62 -0.35
N GLU A 68 -12.38 -7.01 -0.07
CA GLU A 68 -13.24 -7.78 -0.97
C GLU A 68 -13.82 -6.94 -2.12
N LEU A 69 -13.75 -5.60 -2.01
CA LEU A 69 -14.20 -4.64 -3.01
C LEU A 69 -12.99 -3.85 -3.57
N PRO A 70 -12.22 -4.42 -4.52
CA PRO A 70 -10.96 -3.85 -5.01
C PRO A 70 -11.04 -2.42 -5.56
N ASN A 71 -12.20 -2.01 -6.06
CA ASN A 71 -12.45 -0.70 -6.66
C ASN A 71 -13.15 0.28 -5.70
N PHE A 72 -13.44 -0.13 -4.47
CA PHE A 72 -14.13 0.71 -3.49
C PHE A 72 -13.17 1.10 -2.36
N GLY A 73 -13.12 2.40 -2.08
CA GLY A 73 -12.16 2.97 -1.15
C GLY A 73 -11.98 4.46 -1.38
N TYR A 74 -11.03 5.03 -0.66
CA TYR A 74 -10.81 6.47 -0.60
C TYR A 74 -9.35 6.81 -0.89
N TRP A 75 -9.10 8.06 -1.28
CA TRP A 75 -7.76 8.55 -1.54
C TRP A 75 -7.26 9.38 -0.37
N PHE A 76 -6.14 8.98 0.23
CA PHE A 76 -5.53 9.73 1.32
C PHE A 76 -4.05 9.96 1.10
N CYS A 77 -3.54 11.15 1.40
CA CYS A 77 -2.10 11.33 1.47
C CYS A 77 -1.52 10.43 2.57
N LYS A 78 -0.24 10.07 2.44
CA LYS A 78 0.46 9.17 3.36
C LYS A 78 0.30 9.50 4.86
N LYS A 79 0.11 10.78 5.20
CA LYS A 79 -0.16 11.21 6.59
C LYS A 79 -1.53 10.69 7.05
N HIS A 80 -2.59 11.14 6.38
CA HIS A 80 -3.97 10.76 6.74
C HIS A 80 -4.23 9.26 6.56
N HIS A 81 -3.61 8.62 5.56
CA HIS A 81 -3.73 7.17 5.39
C HIS A 81 -3.26 6.40 6.64
N LYS A 82 -2.16 6.84 7.26
CA LYS A 82 -1.66 6.25 8.52
C LYS A 82 -2.53 6.61 9.72
N GLU A 83 -3.08 7.82 9.75
CA GLU A 83 -3.96 8.26 10.83
C GLU A 83 -5.26 7.45 10.84
N ILE A 84 -5.85 7.19 9.67
CA ILE A 84 -7.01 6.31 9.52
C ILE A 84 -6.71 4.89 9.99
N HIS A 85 -5.57 4.31 9.58
CA HIS A 85 -5.17 2.99 10.10
C HIS A 85 -4.92 2.96 11.62
N ARG A 86 -4.73 4.11 12.26
CA ARG A 86 -4.57 4.25 13.72
C ARG A 86 -5.86 4.68 14.42
N GLY A 87 -6.95 4.94 13.69
CA GLY A 87 -8.20 5.47 14.24
C GLY A 87 -8.08 6.91 14.76
N LEU A 88 -7.21 7.73 14.16
CA LEU A 88 -6.92 9.10 14.59
C LEU A 88 -7.59 10.18 13.74
N THR A 89 -8.29 9.80 12.67
CA THR A 89 -8.98 10.71 11.75
C THR A 89 -10.19 10.01 11.18
#